data_AF-A0A4Q3UYM7-F1
#
_entry.id   AF-A0A4Q3UYM7-F1
#
_cell.length_a   1.000
_cell.length_b   1.000
_cell.length_c   1.000
_cell.angle_alpha   90.00
_cell.angle_beta   90.00
_cell.angle_gamma   90.00
#
_symmetry.space_group_name_H-M   'P 1'
#
loop_
_entity.id
_entity.type
_entity.pdbx_description
1 polymer ?
#
loop_
_entity_poly.entity_id
_entity_poly.type
_entity_poly.pdbx_seq_one_letter_code
_entity_poly.pdbx_strand_id
1 'polypeptide(L)'
;MNIRIIFQGVALSLLVGGPVAAQMQATVEPYQPSKEEVAERYRKAALMDSVARNKVYKFSLQANWQADGESFWYRNMLKDSAVAFVYVDVLKNKKQLAFDHHKLAEALTRATGKEQSPAKLAISNLSFEKKASVITATRCSIPKPWDSPNKQKARRVFFVLFGGN
;
A
#
# COMPACT_ATOMS: atom_id res chain seq x y z
N MET A 1 -27.83 -78.51 7.43
CA MET A 1 -29.02 -79.22 7.95
C MET A 1 -29.05 -79.03 9.46
N ASN A 2 -30.18 -78.51 9.96
CA ASN A 2 -30.64 -78.47 11.35
C ASN A 2 -30.14 -77.35 12.29
N ILE A 3 -30.96 -76.28 12.29
CA ILE A 3 -31.11 -75.24 13.31
C ILE A 3 -31.75 -75.85 14.57
N ARG A 4 -31.24 -75.51 15.76
CA ARG A 4 -32.02 -75.55 17.02
C ARG A 4 -31.76 -74.29 17.83
N ILE A 5 -32.74 -73.39 17.78
CA ILE A 5 -32.88 -72.21 18.62
C ILE A 5 -33.38 -72.70 19.99
N ILE A 6 -32.66 -72.38 21.06
CA ILE A 6 -33.15 -72.54 22.44
C ILE A 6 -33.16 -71.15 23.06
N PHE A 7 -34.36 -70.57 23.12
CA PHE A 7 -34.71 -69.42 23.95
C PHE A 7 -34.79 -69.90 25.41
N GLN A 8 -33.90 -69.43 26.29
CA GLN A 8 -34.19 -69.35 27.73
C GLN A 8 -33.46 -68.15 28.35
N GLY A 9 -34.20 -67.41 29.19
CA GLY A 9 -33.62 -66.55 30.21
C GLY A 9 -33.56 -65.07 29.85
N VAL A 10 -34.64 -64.36 30.13
CA VAL A 10 -34.63 -62.91 30.39
C VAL A 10 -33.64 -62.65 31.54
N ALA A 11 -32.51 -62.01 31.23
CA ALA A 11 -31.64 -61.39 32.22
C ALA A 11 -31.68 -59.87 31.98
N LEU A 12 -32.47 -59.20 32.80
CA LEU A 12 -32.52 -57.76 32.98
C LEU A 12 -31.16 -57.29 33.51
N SER A 13 -30.21 -57.02 32.62
CA SER A 13 -28.93 -56.43 32.99
C SER A 13 -29.08 -54.91 33.02
N LEU A 14 -29.13 -54.42 34.25
CA LEU A 14 -28.96 -53.04 34.70
C LEU A 14 -28.15 -52.16 33.73
N LEU A 15 -28.79 -51.04 33.37
CA LEU A 15 -28.18 -49.74 33.10
C LEU A 15 -26.90 -49.55 33.92
N VAL A 16 -25.73 -49.77 33.31
CA VAL A 16 -24.50 -49.13 33.75
C VAL A 16 -24.56 -47.72 33.19
N GLY A 17 -25.26 -46.84 33.92
CA GLY A 17 -25.05 -45.40 33.83
C GLY A 17 -23.62 -45.14 34.31
N GLY A 18 -22.65 -45.23 33.40
CA GLY A 18 -21.33 -44.67 33.64
C GLY A 18 -21.50 -43.19 34.00
N PRO A 19 -20.68 -42.63 34.90
CA PRO A 19 -20.77 -41.22 35.19
C PRO A 19 -20.59 -40.51 33.87
N VAL A 20 -21.61 -39.77 33.44
CA VAL A 20 -21.43 -38.71 32.45
C VAL A 20 -20.34 -37.85 33.09
N ALA A 21 -19.11 -38.00 32.61
CA ALA A 21 -18.03 -37.12 33.00
C ALA A 21 -18.58 -35.73 32.73
N ALA A 22 -18.86 -35.00 33.81
CA ALA A 22 -19.33 -33.63 33.75
C ALA A 22 -18.34 -32.94 32.82
N GLN A 23 -18.79 -32.64 31.60
CA GLN A 23 -18.03 -31.81 30.70
C GLN A 23 -17.91 -30.51 31.47
N MET A 24 -16.72 -30.23 32.02
CA MET A 24 -16.42 -28.98 32.67
C MET A 24 -16.73 -27.90 31.64
N GLN A 25 -17.91 -27.30 31.72
CA GLN A 25 -18.17 -26.04 31.05
C GLN A 25 -17.14 -25.08 31.62
N ALA A 26 -16.15 -24.71 30.80
CA ALA A 26 -15.25 -23.62 31.12
C ALA A 26 -16.11 -22.38 31.37
N THR A 27 -16.26 -22.00 32.63
CA THR A 27 -16.95 -20.77 33.00
C THR A 27 -16.11 -19.62 32.43
N VAL A 28 -16.67 -18.90 31.46
CA VAL A 28 -16.06 -17.68 30.94
C VAL A 28 -16.28 -16.62 32.02
N GLU A 29 -15.34 -16.51 32.95
CA GLU A 29 -15.32 -15.45 33.94
C GLU A 29 -15.40 -14.08 33.21
N PRO A 30 -16.26 -13.15 33.66
CA PRO A 30 -16.33 -11.81 33.08
C PRO A 30 -14.95 -11.14 33.11
N TYR A 31 -14.49 -10.66 31.96
CA TYR A 31 -13.20 -10.00 31.83
C TYR A 31 -13.15 -8.71 32.68
N GLN A 32 -12.39 -8.74 33.78
CA GLN A 32 -12.13 -7.59 34.64
C GLN A 32 -10.62 -7.33 34.69
N PRO A 33 -10.08 -6.46 33.83
CA PRO A 33 -8.66 -6.17 33.82
C PRO A 33 -8.25 -5.30 35.01
N SER A 34 -7.03 -5.52 35.51
CA SER A 34 -6.43 -4.59 36.45
C SER A 34 -6.05 -3.27 35.77
N LYS A 35 -5.90 -2.20 36.56
CA LYS A 35 -5.45 -0.90 36.05
C LYS A 35 -4.10 -1.01 35.33
N GLU A 36 -3.21 -1.82 35.85
CA GLU A 36 -1.88 -2.07 35.30
C GLU A 36 -1.96 -2.79 33.96
N GLU A 37 -2.84 -3.79 33.84
CA GLU A 37 -3.06 -4.52 32.59
C GLU A 37 -3.61 -3.59 31.50
N VAL A 38 -4.58 -2.74 31.84
CA VAL A 38 -5.14 -1.75 30.91
C VAL A 38 -4.04 -0.80 30.45
N ALA A 39 -3.23 -0.26 31.37
CA ALA A 39 -2.13 0.64 31.03
C ALA A 39 -1.11 -0.01 30.09
N GLU A 40 -0.75 -1.26 30.34
CA GLU A 40 0.21 -1.99 29.50
C GLU A 40 -0.35 -2.27 28.09
N ARG A 41 -1.63 -2.60 27.98
CA ARG A 41 -2.31 -2.74 26.68
C ARG A 41 -2.25 -1.45 25.86
N TYR A 42 -2.46 -0.30 26.50
CA TYR A 42 -2.32 1.00 25.84
C TYR A 42 -0.88 1.28 25.41
N ARG A 43 0.14 0.95 26.23
CA ARG A 43 1.55 1.07 25.82
C ARG A 43 1.84 0.21 24.60
N LYS A 44 1.42 -1.05 24.61
CA LYS A 44 1.62 -1.99 23.50
C LYS A 44 0.89 -1.51 22.24
N ALA A 45 -0.34 -1.04 22.35
CA ALA A 45 -1.09 -0.49 21.22
C ALA A 45 -0.40 0.75 20.62
N ALA A 46 0.14 1.64 21.44
CA ALA A 46 0.90 2.81 20.98
C ALA A 46 2.17 2.40 20.20
N LEU A 47 2.86 1.35 20.65
CA LEU A 47 4.01 0.79 19.93
C LEU A 47 3.60 0.14 18.60
N MET A 48 2.47 -0.57 18.57
CA MET A 48 1.97 -1.24 17.37
C MET A 48 1.68 -0.26 16.22
N ASP A 49 1.11 0.92 16.52
CA ASP A 49 0.94 1.99 15.52
C ASP A 49 2.29 2.36 14.89
N SER A 50 3.30 2.59 15.73
CA SER A 50 4.65 2.95 15.25
C SER A 50 5.29 1.87 14.38
N VAL A 51 5.11 0.60 14.72
CA VAL A 51 5.64 -0.54 13.94
C VAL A 51 4.94 -0.67 12.59
N ALA A 52 3.64 -0.39 12.53
CA ALA A 52 2.86 -0.49 11.29
C ALA A 52 3.06 0.73 10.37
N ARG A 53 3.34 1.91 10.93
CA ARG A 53 3.60 3.14 10.16
C ARG A 53 4.75 2.91 9.16
N ASN A 54 4.52 3.32 7.91
CA ASN A 54 5.48 3.22 6.79
C ASN A 54 5.90 1.81 6.37
N LYS A 55 5.20 0.74 6.79
CA LYS A 55 5.47 -0.64 6.31
C LYS A 55 4.59 -1.07 5.14
N VAL A 56 3.43 -0.43 4.97
CA VAL A 56 2.51 -0.74 3.88
C VAL A 56 2.85 0.14 2.67
N TYR A 57 3.51 -0.45 1.68
CA TYR A 57 3.79 0.19 0.40
C TYR A 57 2.76 -0.24 -0.65
N LYS A 58 2.53 0.60 -1.66
CA LYS A 58 1.63 0.30 -2.80
C LYS A 58 0.15 0.09 -2.43
N PHE A 59 -0.29 0.56 -1.25
CA PHE A 59 -1.68 0.41 -0.80
C PHE A 59 -2.66 1.29 -1.56
N SER A 60 -2.27 2.53 -1.86
CA SER A 60 -3.05 3.46 -2.67
C SER A 60 -2.31 3.78 -3.96
N LEU A 61 -3.05 3.70 -5.07
CA LEU A 61 -2.57 4.07 -6.40
C LEU A 61 -3.45 5.21 -6.91
N GLN A 62 -2.85 6.38 -7.07
CA GLN A 62 -3.50 7.51 -7.72
C GLN A 62 -3.08 7.52 -9.20
N ALA A 63 -3.98 7.15 -10.09
CA ALA A 63 -3.77 7.18 -11.53
C ALA A 63 -3.97 8.61 -12.05
N ASN A 64 -2.97 9.13 -12.76
CA ASN A 64 -3.06 10.39 -13.50
C ASN A 64 -3.22 10.03 -14.97
N TRP A 65 -4.42 10.25 -15.49
CA TRP A 65 -4.77 9.93 -16.87
C TRP A 65 -4.18 10.96 -17.83
N GLN A 66 -3.66 10.46 -18.95
CA GLN A 66 -3.27 11.28 -20.07
C GLN A 66 -4.50 11.76 -20.84
N ALA A 67 -4.33 12.84 -21.62
CA ALA A 67 -5.42 13.43 -22.40
C ALA A 67 -5.99 12.48 -23.46
N ASP A 68 -5.24 11.46 -23.85
CA ASP A 68 -5.69 10.42 -24.79
C ASP A 68 -6.63 9.38 -24.15
N GLY A 69 -6.68 9.31 -22.81
CA GLY A 69 -7.48 8.31 -22.08
C GLY A 69 -6.99 6.86 -22.23
N GLU A 70 -5.90 6.62 -22.95
CA GLU A 70 -5.37 5.30 -23.28
C GLU A 70 -4.14 4.94 -22.43
N SER A 71 -3.60 5.93 -21.73
CA SER A 71 -2.43 5.77 -20.89
C SER A 71 -2.59 6.58 -19.61
N PHE A 72 -1.94 6.11 -18.55
CA PHE A 72 -1.86 6.82 -17.30
C PHE A 72 -0.51 6.59 -16.63
N TRP A 73 -0.16 7.49 -15.72
CA TRP A 73 1.02 7.32 -14.88
C TRP A 73 0.65 7.46 -13.42
N TYR A 74 1.46 6.85 -12.56
CA TYR A 74 1.28 6.96 -11.11
C TYR A 74 2.61 7.03 -10.39
N ARG A 75 2.54 7.54 -9.17
CA ARG A 75 3.67 7.61 -8.25
C ARG A 75 3.68 6.39 -7.35
N ASN A 76 4.79 5.66 -7.34
CA ASN A 76 5.02 4.52 -6.47
C ASN A 76 6.03 4.89 -5.37
N MET A 77 5.60 4.84 -4.11
CA MET A 77 6.48 5.04 -2.96
C MET A 77 7.16 3.72 -2.57
N LEU A 78 8.48 3.72 -2.59
CA LEU A 78 9.34 2.60 -2.23
C LEU A 78 9.89 2.77 -0.81
N LYS A 79 10.76 1.84 -0.39
CA LYS A 79 11.51 1.93 0.86
C LYS A 79 12.33 3.24 0.90
N ASP A 80 12.60 3.73 2.10
CA ASP A 80 13.40 4.94 2.35
C ASP A 80 12.86 6.23 1.73
N SER A 81 11.54 6.26 1.50
CA SER A 81 10.85 7.37 0.84
C SER A 81 11.32 7.63 -0.60
N ALA A 82 11.91 6.63 -1.26
CA ALA A 82 12.24 6.70 -2.67
C ALA A 82 10.96 6.66 -3.51
N VAL A 83 10.95 7.36 -4.64
CA VAL A 83 9.78 7.53 -5.50
C VAL A 83 10.08 7.06 -6.91
N ALA A 84 9.34 6.05 -7.37
CA ALA A 84 9.35 5.59 -8.74
C ALA A 84 8.13 6.13 -9.50
N PHE A 85 8.34 6.63 -10.72
CA PHE A 85 7.25 7.04 -11.61
C PHE A 85 7.01 5.93 -12.63
N VAL A 86 5.80 5.38 -12.64
CA VAL A 86 5.43 4.27 -13.51
C VAL A 86 4.45 4.77 -14.55
N TYR A 87 4.69 4.41 -15.81
CA TYR A 87 3.80 4.66 -16.94
C TYR A 87 3.13 3.35 -17.36
N VAL A 88 1.83 3.42 -17.62
CA VAL A 88 1.02 2.29 -18.06
C VAL A 88 0.35 2.66 -19.38
N ASP A 89 0.62 1.85 -20.40
CA ASP A 89 -0.11 1.85 -21.67
C ASP A 89 -1.20 0.78 -21.55
N VAL A 90 -2.47 1.21 -21.52
CA VAL A 90 -3.62 0.32 -21.32
C VAL A 90 -3.85 -0.52 -22.57
N LEU A 91 -3.69 0.05 -23.76
CA LEU A 91 -3.91 -0.64 -25.03
C LEU A 91 -2.89 -1.77 -25.23
N LYS A 92 -1.63 -1.53 -24.89
CA LYS A 92 -0.57 -2.53 -24.99
C LYS A 92 -0.47 -3.42 -23.76
N ASN A 93 -1.25 -3.14 -22.71
CA ASN A 93 -1.17 -3.78 -21.40
C ASN A 93 0.28 -3.86 -20.87
N LYS A 94 1.04 -2.77 -21.04
CA LYS A 94 2.44 -2.69 -20.65
C LYS A 94 2.63 -1.63 -19.58
N LYS A 95 3.29 -2.04 -18.49
CA LYS A 95 3.79 -1.14 -17.44
C LYS A 95 5.30 -1.01 -17.57
N GLN A 96 5.79 0.21 -17.51
CA GLN A 96 7.21 0.51 -17.57
C GLN A 96 7.55 1.71 -16.71
N LEU A 97 8.84 1.93 -16.47
CA LEU A 97 9.28 3.16 -15.82
C LEU A 97 9.01 4.34 -16.76
N ALA A 98 8.48 5.43 -16.22
CA ALA A 98 8.04 6.57 -17.01
C ALA A 98 9.22 7.30 -17.70
N PHE A 99 10.39 7.30 -17.06
CA PHE A 99 11.64 7.86 -17.58
C PHE A 99 12.82 7.35 -16.75
N ASP A 100 14.04 7.58 -17.24
CA ASP A 100 15.27 7.36 -16.48
C ASP A 100 15.44 8.46 -15.41
N HIS A 101 15.32 8.08 -14.13
CA HIS A 101 15.43 8.99 -13.00
C HIS A 101 16.78 9.69 -12.89
N HIS A 102 17.87 9.03 -13.26
CA HIS A 102 19.21 9.61 -13.18
C HIS A 102 19.36 10.71 -14.22
N LYS A 103 18.99 10.43 -15.47
CA LYS A 103 19.04 11.42 -16.57
C LYS A 103 18.17 12.64 -16.27
N LEU A 104 16.97 12.44 -15.72
CA LEU A 104 16.09 13.55 -15.35
C LEU A 104 16.66 14.36 -14.18
N ALA A 105 17.22 13.71 -13.16
CA ALA A 105 17.84 14.39 -12.02
C ALA A 105 19.02 15.28 -12.45
N GLU A 106 19.88 14.77 -13.33
CA GLU A 106 20.99 15.54 -13.91
C GLU A 106 20.48 16.72 -14.73
N ALA A 107 19.49 16.50 -15.61
CA ALA A 107 18.89 17.57 -16.40
C ALA A 107 18.26 18.65 -15.53
N LEU A 108 17.55 18.26 -14.46
CA LEU A 108 16.96 19.19 -13.50
C LEU A 108 18.03 19.95 -12.70
N THR A 109 19.11 19.27 -12.31
CA THR A 109 20.23 19.89 -11.60
C THR A 109 20.91 20.94 -12.47
N ARG A 110 21.16 20.63 -13.76
CA ARG A 110 21.71 21.59 -14.72
C ARG A 110 20.79 22.79 -14.96
N ALA A 111 19.49 22.55 -15.13
CA ALA A 111 18.54 23.61 -15.45
C ALA A 111 18.15 24.48 -14.23
N THR A 112 18.14 23.92 -13.03
CA THR A 112 17.72 24.63 -11.81
C THR A 112 18.91 25.15 -10.99
N GLY A 113 20.12 24.63 -11.25
CA GLY A 113 21.32 24.90 -10.45
C GLY A 113 21.25 24.34 -9.03
N LYS A 114 20.29 23.43 -8.74
CA LYS A 114 20.09 22.83 -7.42
C LYS A 114 20.19 21.33 -7.55
N GLU A 115 21.03 20.71 -6.73
CA GLU A 115 21.19 19.26 -6.68
C GLU A 115 19.85 18.55 -6.50
N GLN A 116 19.52 17.63 -7.41
CA GLN A 116 18.33 16.80 -7.34
C GLN A 116 18.73 15.35 -7.12
N SER A 117 18.17 14.73 -6.09
CA SER A 117 18.34 13.29 -5.88
C SER A 117 17.46 12.51 -6.87
N PRO A 118 18.02 11.55 -7.63
CA PRO A 118 17.26 10.68 -8.53
C PRO A 118 16.13 9.92 -7.83
N ALA A 119 16.34 9.52 -6.57
CA ALA A 119 15.36 8.77 -5.79
C ALA A 119 14.23 9.64 -5.23
N LYS A 120 14.38 10.96 -5.16
CA LYS A 120 13.44 11.89 -4.51
C LYS A 120 13.05 13.05 -5.41
N LEU A 121 12.73 12.75 -6.67
CA LEU A 121 12.33 13.76 -7.65
C LEU A 121 10.96 14.38 -7.30
N ALA A 122 10.95 15.68 -7.02
CA ALA A 122 9.74 16.46 -6.74
C ALA A 122 9.03 16.88 -8.04
N ILE A 123 8.38 15.92 -8.70
CA ILE A 123 7.58 16.15 -9.92
C ILE A 123 6.10 16.04 -9.59
N SER A 124 5.35 17.13 -9.80
CA SER A 124 3.92 17.17 -9.49
C SER A 124 3.02 16.82 -10.67
N ASN A 125 3.44 17.12 -11.89
CA ASN A 125 2.65 16.83 -13.08
C ASN A 125 3.56 16.32 -14.19
N LEU A 126 3.15 15.28 -14.89
CA LEU A 126 3.83 14.67 -16.03
C LEU A 126 2.82 14.55 -17.16
N SER A 127 3.21 14.97 -18.36
CA SER A 127 2.47 14.69 -19.59
C SER A 127 3.42 14.19 -20.66
N PHE A 128 3.02 13.12 -21.33
CA PHE A 128 3.67 12.49 -22.46
C PHE A 128 2.90 12.83 -23.74
N GLU A 129 3.60 13.38 -24.74
CA GLU A 129 3.02 13.60 -26.07
C GLU A 129 3.43 12.46 -27.03
N LYS A 130 2.48 11.93 -27.82
CA LYS A 130 2.76 10.82 -28.77
C LYS A 130 3.68 11.23 -29.94
N LYS A 131 3.78 12.53 -30.26
CA LYS A 131 4.50 13.02 -31.46
C LYS A 131 5.97 13.37 -31.22
N ALA A 132 6.37 13.57 -29.98
CA ALA A 132 7.74 13.80 -29.60
C ALA A 132 7.88 13.31 -28.16
N SER A 133 8.99 12.65 -27.83
CA SER A 133 9.33 12.16 -26.48
C SER A 133 9.55 13.34 -25.51
N VAL A 134 8.52 14.14 -25.31
CA VAL A 134 8.50 15.37 -24.54
C VAL A 134 7.76 15.04 -23.25
N ILE A 135 8.47 15.18 -22.13
CA ILE A 135 7.92 14.96 -20.80
C ILE A 135 7.75 16.32 -20.16
N THR A 136 6.53 16.84 -20.17
CA THR A 136 6.27 18.12 -19.51
C THR A 136 6.16 17.89 -18.01
N ALA A 137 7.27 18.09 -17.29
CA ALA A 137 7.33 18.02 -15.84
C ALA A 137 7.13 19.40 -15.22
N THR A 138 5.95 19.66 -14.64
CA THR A 138 5.75 20.90 -13.87
C THR A 138 6.04 20.62 -12.41
N ARG A 139 6.91 21.43 -11.78
CA ARG A 139 7.05 21.52 -10.33
C ARG A 139 6.12 22.62 -9.82
N CYS A 140 5.14 22.25 -9.00
CA CYS A 140 4.35 23.20 -8.25
C CYS A 140 5.16 23.64 -7.02
N SER A 141 5.72 24.85 -7.05
CA SER A 141 6.15 25.52 -5.83
C SER A 141 4.90 26.09 -5.15
N ILE A 142 4.52 25.55 -3.99
CA ILE A 142 3.43 26.13 -3.20
C ILE A 142 3.86 27.55 -2.78
N PRO A 143 3.14 28.61 -3.20
CA PRO A 143 3.48 29.97 -2.79
C PRO A 143 3.23 30.15 -1.30
N LYS A 144 4.10 30.90 -0.61
CA LYS A 144 3.87 31.26 0.79
C LYS A 144 2.69 32.26 0.85
N PRO A 145 1.91 32.29 1.95
CA PRO A 145 0.77 33.20 2.11
C PRO A 145 1.11 34.69 1.90
N TRP A 146 2.37 35.07 2.09
CA TRP A 146 2.87 36.44 1.98
C TRP A 146 3.62 36.74 0.68
N ASP A 147 3.62 35.83 -0.30
CA ASP A 147 4.23 36.08 -1.60
C ASP A 147 3.33 36.98 -2.47
N SER A 148 3.88 38.08 -3.00
CA SER A 148 3.14 39.00 -3.86
C SER A 148 2.56 38.28 -5.10
N PRO A 149 1.34 38.63 -5.56
CA PRO A 149 0.68 37.95 -6.70
C PRO A 149 1.55 37.91 -7.97
N ASN A 150 2.35 38.95 -8.20
CA ASN A 150 3.19 39.08 -9.39
C ASN A 150 4.49 38.24 -9.35
N LYS A 151 4.81 37.59 -8.22
CA LYS A 151 5.94 36.64 -8.10
C LYS A 151 5.53 35.17 -8.34
N GLN A 152 4.24 34.88 -8.53
CA GLN A 152 3.71 33.52 -8.73
C GLN A 152 3.93 32.97 -10.14
N LYS A 153 5.03 33.35 -10.82
CA LYS A 153 5.33 32.81 -12.15
C LYS A 153 5.76 31.36 -11.96
N ALA A 154 4.81 30.43 -12.07
CA ALA A 154 5.07 29.00 -12.12
C ALA A 154 6.13 28.79 -13.21
N ARG A 155 7.36 28.44 -12.79
CA ARG A 155 8.43 28.11 -13.72
C ARG A 155 8.04 26.77 -14.33
N ARG A 156 7.28 26.80 -15.43
CA ARG A 156 7.15 25.66 -16.33
C ARG A 156 8.53 25.43 -16.92
N VAL A 157 9.24 24.47 -16.35
CA VAL A 157 10.49 24.01 -16.94
C VAL A 157 10.11 22.89 -17.89
N PHE A 158 10.15 23.19 -19.18
CA PHE A 158 9.94 22.20 -20.22
C PHE A 158 11.20 21.36 -20.31
N PHE A 159 11.06 20.05 -20.09
CA PHE A 159 12.14 19.10 -20.34
C PHE A 159 11.71 18.16 -21.45
N VAL A 160 12.50 18.09 -22.50
CA VAL A 160 12.37 17.05 -23.52
C VAL A 160 13.29 15.93 -23.09
N LEU A 161 12.74 14.80 -22.64
CA LEU A 161 13.51 13.62 -22.32
C LEU A 161 13.13 12.51 -23.29
N PHE A 162 14.05 12.24 -24.21
CA PHE A 162 13.96 11.11 -25.12
C PHE A 162 14.01 9.79 -24.33
N GLY A 163 12.86 9.14 -24.19
CA GLY A 163 12.79 7.72 -23.84
C GLY A 163 13.32 6.91 -25.02
N GLY A 164 14.53 6.38 -24.89
CA GLY A 164 15.11 5.44 -25.85
C GLY A 164 14.68 4.01 -25.53
N ASN A 165 14.21 3.33 -26.59
CA ASN A 165 13.88 1.91 -26.79
C ASN A 165 13.90 0.94 -25.60
#